data_AF-A0A8T5ZND5-F1
#
_entry.id   AF-A0A8T5ZND5-F1
#
_cell.length_a   1.000
_cell.length_b   1.000
_cell.length_c   1.000
_cell.angle_alpha   90.00
_cell.angle_beta   90.00
_cell.angle_gamma   90.00
#
_symmetry.space_group_name_H-M   'P 1'
#
loop_
_entity.id
_entity.type
_entity.pdbx_description
1 polymer ?
#
loop_
_entity_poly.entity_id
_entity_poly.type
_entity_poly.pdbx_seq_one_letter_code
_entity_poly.pdbx_strand_id
1 'polypeptide(L)'
;HIEQGCVLESNGQSIGVVNAIVGQRRYTVTLNGESNHAGTTPMGYRRDTVYAFSRICHQSVEKAKRMGDPLVLTFGKVEPRPNTVNVVPGKTTFTIDCRHTDAAVLRDFTQQLENDMRAICDEMDIGIDIDL
;
A
#
# COMPACT_ATOMS: atom_id res chain seq x y z
N HIS A 1 29.42 2.05 1.50
CA HIS A 1 28.08 2.61 1.21
C HIS A 1 27.49 3.10 2.53
N ILE A 2 26.72 4.19 2.56
CA ILE A 2 25.98 4.58 3.78
C ILE A 2 24.78 3.65 3.97
N GLU A 3 24.32 3.42 5.20
CA GLU A 3 23.27 2.45 5.52
C GLU A 3 21.92 2.75 4.82
N GLN A 4 21.63 4.04 4.55
CA GLN A 4 20.32 4.53 4.06
C GLN A 4 19.12 4.16 4.96
N GLY A 5 19.40 3.73 6.20
CA GLY A 5 18.47 3.50 7.31
C GLY A 5 19.04 4.08 8.60
N CYS A 6 18.40 3.79 9.74
CA CYS A 6 18.80 4.31 11.05
C CYS A 6 19.30 3.24 12.03
N VAL A 7 19.52 1.99 11.60
CA VAL A 7 19.81 0.87 12.51
C VAL A 7 21.17 1.01 13.17
N LEU A 8 22.23 1.34 12.42
CA LEU A 8 23.58 1.51 12.99
C LEU A 8 23.63 2.71 13.93
N GLU A 9 23.00 3.83 13.55
CA GLU A 9 22.91 5.02 14.41
C GLU A 9 22.11 4.72 15.69
N SER A 10 20.94 4.11 15.57
CA SER A 10 20.08 3.76 16.70
C SER A 10 20.73 2.76 17.65
N ASN A 11 21.58 1.87 17.13
CA ASN A 11 22.30 0.87 17.92
C ASN A 11 23.71 1.31 18.36
N GLY A 12 24.14 2.54 18.03
CA GLY A 12 25.47 3.05 18.37
C GLY A 12 26.63 2.28 17.70
N GLN A 13 26.38 1.66 16.54
CA GLN A 13 27.34 0.84 15.81
C GLN A 13 28.03 1.63 14.71
N SER A 14 29.36 1.52 14.61
CA SER A 14 30.14 2.25 13.59
C SER A 14 30.24 1.52 12.25
N ILE A 15 30.01 0.20 12.23
CA ILE A 15 30.16 -0.66 11.04
C ILE A 15 29.05 -1.73 11.06
N GLY A 16 28.37 -1.89 9.93
CA GLY A 16 27.46 -3.02 9.67
C GLY A 16 28.04 -3.97 8.64
N VAL A 17 28.05 -5.27 8.92
CA VAL A 17 28.38 -6.31 7.93
C VAL A 17 27.10 -6.67 7.18
N VAL A 18 27.07 -6.42 5.88
CA VAL A 18 25.89 -6.69 5.03
C VAL A 18 25.85 -8.18 4.69
N ASN A 19 24.90 -8.91 5.29
CA ASN A 19 24.78 -10.36 5.10
C ASN A 19 23.94 -10.77 3.88
N ALA A 20 23.09 -9.89 3.35
CA ALA A 20 22.22 -10.18 2.20
C ALA A 20 21.80 -8.91 1.44
N ILE A 21 21.44 -9.06 0.16
CA ILE A 21 20.73 -8.04 -0.62
C ILE A 21 19.23 -8.33 -0.50
N VAL A 22 18.44 -7.33 -0.07
CA VAL A 22 16.99 -7.45 0.11
C VAL A 22 16.27 -7.69 -1.21
N GLY A 23 15.36 -8.66 -1.25
CA GLY A 23 14.39 -8.82 -2.32
C GLY A 23 13.37 -7.67 -2.29
N GLN A 24 12.84 -7.31 -3.46
CA GLN A 24 11.92 -6.20 -3.63
C GLN A 24 10.77 -6.57 -4.56
N ARG A 25 9.55 -6.20 -4.19
CA ARG A 25 8.38 -6.17 -5.08
C ARG A 25 7.77 -4.78 -5.03
N ARG A 26 7.58 -4.17 -6.20
CA ARG A 26 6.97 -2.85 -6.34
C ARG A 26 5.67 -3.03 -7.09
N TYR A 27 4.63 -2.28 -6.74
CA TYR A 27 3.36 -2.34 -7.43
C TYR A 27 2.90 -0.95 -7.81
N THR A 28 2.16 -0.87 -8.92
CA THR A 28 1.24 0.22 -9.21
C THR A 28 -0.17 -0.34 -9.15
N VAL A 29 -0.97 0.17 -8.23
CA VAL A 29 -2.36 -0.27 -8.04
C VAL A 29 -3.29 0.85 -8.44
N THR A 30 -4.32 0.52 -9.21
CA THR A 30 -5.36 1.46 -9.62
C THR A 30 -6.72 0.97 -9.15
N LEU A 31 -7.40 1.80 -8.36
CA LEU A 31 -8.79 1.61 -7.94
C LEU A 31 -9.71 2.40 -8.87
N ASN A 32 -10.81 1.79 -9.29
CA ASN A 32 -11.82 2.38 -10.14
C ASN A 32 -13.19 2.26 -9.46
N GLY A 33 -13.70 3.37 -8.95
CA GLY A 33 -15.01 3.51 -8.37
C GLY A 33 -15.86 4.47 -9.20
N GLU A 34 -16.53 5.41 -8.54
CA GLU A 34 -17.44 6.33 -9.21
C GLU A 34 -17.23 7.77 -8.72
N SER A 35 -17.14 8.70 -9.68
CA SER A 35 -17.06 10.12 -9.35
C SER A 35 -18.46 10.69 -9.15
N ASN A 36 -18.72 11.23 -7.97
CA ASN A 36 -20.01 11.84 -7.64
C ASN A 36 -19.84 13.18 -6.93
N HIS A 37 -20.94 13.93 -6.79
CA HIS A 37 -20.91 15.21 -6.08
C HIS A 37 -20.81 14.98 -4.55
N ALA A 38 -19.82 15.61 -3.90
CA ALA A 38 -19.51 15.35 -2.49
C ALA A 38 -20.61 15.78 -1.51
N GLY A 39 -21.45 16.74 -1.87
CA GLY A 39 -22.49 17.27 -0.97
C GLY A 39 -23.87 16.61 -1.12
N THR A 40 -24.16 15.99 -2.25
CA THR A 40 -25.53 15.53 -2.59
C THR A 40 -25.64 14.03 -2.75
N THR A 41 -24.52 13.32 -2.92
CA THR A 41 -24.51 11.85 -3.04
C THR A 41 -24.53 11.23 -1.66
N PRO A 42 -25.58 10.49 -1.25
CA PRO A 42 -25.63 9.87 0.06
C PRO A 42 -24.54 8.79 0.20
N MET A 43 -24.07 8.56 1.43
CA MET A 43 -22.89 7.71 1.69
C MET A 43 -23.04 6.26 1.18
N GLY A 44 -24.24 5.68 1.29
CA GLY A 44 -24.49 4.30 0.85
C GLY A 44 -24.45 4.07 -0.67
N TYR A 45 -24.40 5.14 -1.47
CA TYR A 45 -24.30 5.06 -2.93
C TYR A 45 -22.88 5.33 -3.45
N ARG A 46 -21.91 5.58 -2.56
CA ARG A 46 -20.57 5.98 -2.97
C ARG A 46 -19.68 4.78 -3.21
N ARG A 47 -18.92 4.84 -4.31
CA ARG A 47 -17.78 3.97 -4.62
C ARG A 47 -16.50 4.80 -4.51
N ASP A 48 -16.23 5.28 -3.30
CA ASP A 48 -15.15 6.24 -3.01
C ASP A 48 -13.79 5.53 -2.99
N THR A 49 -12.95 5.82 -3.99
CA THR A 49 -11.65 5.15 -4.14
C THR A 49 -10.61 5.62 -3.14
N VAL A 50 -10.77 6.81 -2.52
CA VAL A 50 -9.88 7.25 -1.44
C VAL A 50 -10.21 6.51 -0.15
N TYR A 51 -11.50 6.30 0.12
CA TYR A 51 -11.90 5.50 1.28
C TYR A 51 -11.39 4.05 1.16
N ALA A 52 -11.56 3.42 0.00
CA ALA A 52 -11.00 2.09 -0.25
C ALA A 52 -9.48 2.03 -0.07
N PHE A 53 -8.75 3.00 -0.67
CA PHE A 53 -7.31 3.12 -0.49
C PHE A 53 -6.91 3.24 0.99
N SER A 54 -7.63 4.04 1.78
CA SER A 54 -7.32 4.21 3.21
C SER A 54 -7.45 2.91 4.00
N ARG A 55 -8.48 2.09 3.71
CA ARG A 55 -8.66 0.76 4.31
C ARG A 55 -7.52 -0.17 3.91
N ILE A 56 -7.18 -0.21 2.62
CA ILE A 56 -6.06 -1.01 2.09
C ILE A 56 -4.75 -0.63 2.78
N CYS A 57 -4.42 0.67 2.80
CA CYS A 57 -3.18 1.18 3.38
C CYS A 57 -3.08 0.82 4.87
N HIS A 58 -4.13 1.09 5.63
CA HIS A 58 -4.17 0.79 7.06
C HIS A 58 -3.99 -0.70 7.34
N GLN A 59 -4.79 -1.57 6.71
CA GLN A 59 -4.73 -3.01 6.95
C GLN A 59 -3.39 -3.62 6.52
N SER A 60 -2.85 -3.17 5.38
CA SER A 60 -1.56 -3.65 4.87
C SER A 60 -0.40 -3.26 5.79
N VAL A 61 -0.39 -2.02 6.28
CA VAL A 61 0.64 -1.53 7.21
C VAL A 61 0.52 -2.24 8.57
N GLU A 62 -0.69 -2.43 9.09
CA GLU A 62 -0.88 -3.17 10.34
C GLU A 62 -0.45 -4.64 10.20
N LYS A 63 -0.73 -5.28 9.04
CA LYS A 63 -0.24 -6.62 8.75
C LYS A 63 1.30 -6.66 8.69
N ALA A 64 1.93 -5.67 8.05
CA ALA A 64 3.39 -5.57 7.98
C ALA A 64 4.02 -5.41 9.38
N LYS A 65 3.46 -4.53 10.23
CA LYS A 65 3.92 -4.34 11.61
C LYS A 65 3.81 -5.61 12.45
N ARG A 66 2.74 -6.39 12.27
CA ARG A 66 2.55 -7.68 12.97
C ARG A 66 3.56 -8.74 12.52
N MET A 67 3.96 -8.71 11.25
CA MET A 67 5.04 -9.58 10.75
C MET A 67 6.40 -9.16 11.32
N GLY A 68 6.64 -7.86 11.42
CA GLY A 68 7.85 -7.29 12.03
C GLY A 68 9.08 -7.35 11.10
N ASP A 69 10.23 -6.99 11.67
CA ASP A 69 11.49 -6.95 10.93
C ASP A 69 11.91 -8.34 10.44
N PRO A 70 12.57 -8.43 9.27
CA PRO A 70 13.05 -7.34 8.42
C PRO A 70 12.05 -6.90 7.32
N LEU A 71 10.75 -7.17 7.46
CA LEU A 71 9.75 -6.77 6.47
C LEU A 71 9.53 -5.26 6.51
N VAL A 72 9.66 -4.61 5.36
CA VAL A 72 9.25 -3.22 5.17
C VAL A 72 8.22 -3.10 4.05
N LEU A 73 7.24 -2.23 4.26
CA LEU A 73 6.16 -1.95 3.33
C LEU A 73 5.89 -0.45 3.29
N THR A 74 5.95 0.14 2.10
CA THR A 74 5.79 1.58 1.92
C THR A 74 4.78 1.89 0.84
N PHE A 75 3.86 2.80 1.12
CA PHE A 75 2.98 3.42 0.13
C PHE A 75 3.61 4.75 -0.31
N GLY A 76 4.33 4.75 -1.44
CA GLY A 76 5.23 5.84 -1.82
C GLY A 76 4.58 6.98 -2.61
N LYS A 77 3.47 6.70 -3.27
CA LYS A 77 2.74 7.66 -4.12
C LYS A 77 1.24 7.38 -4.03
N VAL A 78 0.42 8.42 -3.95
CA VAL A 78 -1.04 8.32 -3.95
C VAL A 78 -1.61 9.46 -4.79
N GLU A 79 -2.42 9.13 -5.79
CA GLU A 79 -2.99 10.06 -6.74
C GLU A 79 -4.50 9.79 -6.90
N PRO A 80 -5.34 10.44 -6.08
CA PRO A 80 -6.77 10.46 -6.32
C PRO A 80 -7.10 11.29 -7.57
N ARG A 81 -8.21 10.98 -8.23
CA ARG A 81 -8.76 11.71 -9.36
C ARG A 81 -10.27 11.90 -9.17
N PRO A 82 -10.81 13.11 -9.38
CA PRO A 82 -10.15 14.29 -9.95
C PRO A 82 -9.28 15.11 -8.97
N ASN A 83 -9.24 14.75 -7.68
CA ASN A 83 -8.53 15.47 -6.61
C ASN A 83 -9.05 16.90 -6.39
N THR A 84 -10.36 17.05 -6.30
CA THR A 84 -11.04 18.32 -5.99
C THR A 84 -11.88 18.18 -4.73
N VAL A 85 -12.06 19.28 -4.00
CA VAL A 85 -12.68 19.28 -2.66
C VAL A 85 -14.16 18.89 -2.65
N ASN A 86 -14.85 19.02 -3.78
CA ASN A 86 -16.30 18.85 -3.91
C ASN A 86 -16.71 17.61 -4.73
N VAL A 87 -15.77 16.71 -5.04
CA VAL A 87 -16.03 15.50 -5.82
C VAL A 87 -15.53 14.28 -5.05
N VAL A 88 -16.40 13.27 -4.92
CA VAL A 88 -16.01 11.93 -4.46
C VAL A 88 -15.05 11.34 -5.49
N PRO A 89 -13.82 10.94 -5.11
CA PRO A 89 -12.87 10.39 -6.08
C PRO A 89 -13.36 9.05 -6.65
N GLY A 90 -13.47 8.99 -7.98
CA GLY A 90 -13.82 7.76 -8.70
C GLY A 90 -12.62 6.96 -9.19
N LYS A 91 -11.39 7.47 -9.02
CA LYS A 91 -10.17 6.74 -9.33
C LYS A 91 -9.06 7.13 -8.37
N THR A 92 -8.31 6.15 -7.88
CA THR A 92 -7.09 6.39 -7.10
C THR A 92 -6.00 5.45 -7.59
N THR A 93 -4.87 6.02 -8.01
CA THR A 93 -3.67 5.23 -8.35
C THR A 93 -2.64 5.42 -7.25
N PHE A 94 -2.02 4.34 -6.77
CA PHE A 94 -1.00 4.39 -5.73
C PHE A 94 0.09 3.35 -5.95
N THR A 95 1.22 3.52 -5.28
CA THR A 95 2.34 2.57 -5.36
C THR A 95 2.61 1.88 -4.04
N ILE A 96 3.08 0.64 -4.12
CA ILE A 96 3.53 -0.16 -2.98
C ILE A 96 4.98 -0.57 -3.22
N ASP A 97 5.87 -0.44 -2.23
CA ASP A 97 7.23 -0.99 -2.26
C ASP A 97 7.38 -1.90 -1.03
N CYS A 98 7.49 -3.21 -1.26
CA CYS A 98 7.64 -4.21 -0.21
C CYS A 98 9.00 -4.90 -0.34
N ARG A 99 9.72 -5.02 0.79
CA ARG A 99 11.04 -5.65 0.82
C ARG A 99 11.20 -6.59 1.99
N HIS A 100 11.98 -7.64 1.77
CA HIS A 100 12.36 -8.59 2.79
C HIS A 100 13.66 -9.29 2.36
N THR A 101 14.46 -9.78 3.31
CA THR A 101 15.71 -10.52 3.01
C THR A 101 15.44 -11.95 2.55
N ASP A 102 14.37 -12.58 3.05
CA ASP A 102 13.84 -13.87 2.58
C ASP A 102 12.82 -13.66 1.44
N ALA A 103 13.09 -14.27 0.28
CA ALA A 103 12.26 -14.17 -0.91
C ALA A 103 10.93 -14.94 -0.81
N ALA A 104 10.89 -16.05 -0.06
CA ALA A 104 9.65 -16.80 0.16
C ALA A 104 8.69 -15.99 1.03
N VAL A 105 9.20 -15.39 2.11
CA VAL A 105 8.41 -14.49 2.97
C VAL A 105 7.88 -13.30 2.17
N LEU A 106 8.72 -12.67 1.32
CA LEU A 106 8.30 -11.56 0.47
C LEU A 106 7.16 -11.96 -0.48
N ARG A 107 7.30 -13.09 -1.16
CA ARG A 107 6.28 -13.60 -2.09
C ARG A 107 4.99 -13.90 -1.35
N ASP A 108 5.05 -14.60 -0.23
CA ASP A 108 3.87 -15.05 0.50
C ASP A 108 3.15 -13.88 1.16
N PHE A 109 3.88 -12.90 1.71
CA PHE A 109 3.29 -11.66 2.25
C PHE A 109 2.59 -10.85 1.16
N THR A 110 3.26 -10.66 0.02
CA THR A 110 2.69 -9.86 -1.07
C THR A 110 1.49 -10.54 -1.73
N GLN A 111 1.47 -11.87 -1.83
CA GLN A 111 0.29 -12.60 -2.31
C GLN A 111 -0.92 -12.41 -1.38
N GLN A 112 -0.69 -12.42 -0.06
CA GLN A 112 -1.77 -12.11 0.89
C GLN A 112 -2.26 -10.68 0.75
N LEU A 113 -1.35 -9.73 0.54
CA LEU A 113 -1.68 -8.32 0.37
C LEU A 113 -2.55 -8.11 -0.89
N GLU A 114 -2.22 -8.76 -2.01
CA GLU A 114 -3.07 -8.75 -3.22
C GLU A 114 -4.48 -9.28 -2.94
N ASN A 115 -4.59 -10.39 -2.21
CA ASN A 115 -5.88 -11.00 -1.87
C ASN A 115 -6.72 -10.09 -0.96
N ASP A 116 -6.09 -9.48 0.05
CA ASP A 116 -6.78 -8.54 0.95
C ASP A 116 -7.31 -7.32 0.19
N MET A 117 -6.49 -6.76 -0.71
CA MET A 117 -6.89 -5.61 -1.52
C MET A 117 -8.09 -5.93 -2.40
N ARG A 118 -8.09 -7.11 -3.04
CA ARG A 118 -9.24 -7.57 -3.84
C ARG A 118 -10.48 -7.74 -2.98
N ALA A 119 -10.37 -8.38 -1.82
CA ALA A 119 -11.50 -8.56 -0.91
C ALA A 119 -12.11 -7.24 -0.43
N ILE A 120 -11.28 -6.24 -0.08
CA ILE A 120 -11.75 -4.89 0.29
C ILE A 120 -12.48 -4.22 -0.87
N CYS A 121 -11.95 -4.35 -2.09
CA CYS A 121 -12.54 -3.74 -3.28
C CYS A 121 -13.88 -4.41 -3.64
N ASP A 122 -13.98 -5.73 -3.53
CA ASP A 122 -15.21 -6.48 -3.76
C ASP A 122 -16.32 -6.10 -2.75
N GLU A 123 -15.98 -5.94 -1.47
CA GLU A 123 -16.92 -5.47 -0.42
C GLU A 123 -17.49 -4.08 -0.75
N MET A 124 -16.70 -3.25 -1.41
CA MET A 124 -17.01 -1.84 -1.68
C MET A 124 -17.52 -1.57 -3.10
N ASP A 125 -17.68 -2.61 -3.93
CA ASP A 125 -18.05 -2.52 -5.35
C ASP A 125 -17.12 -1.56 -6.13
N ILE A 126 -15.81 -1.73 -5.93
CA ILE A 126 -14.75 -0.96 -6.58
C ILE A 126 -13.90 -1.91 -7.43
N GLY A 127 -13.61 -1.54 -8.67
CA GLY A 127 -12.68 -2.27 -9.52
C GLY A 127 -11.23 -2.06 -9.08
N ILE A 128 -10.41 -3.09 -9.17
CA ILE A 128 -8.98 -3.04 -8.85
C ILE A 128 -8.13 -3.63 -9.96
N ASP A 129 -7.09 -2.89 -10.33
CA ASP A 129 -6.01 -3.33 -11.23
C ASP A 129 -4.68 -3.28 -10.47
N ILE A 130 -3.89 -4.35 -10.54
CA ILE A 130 -2.64 -4.52 -9.80
C ILE A 130 -1.55 -4.88 -10.81
N ASP A 131 -0.61 -3.96 -11.00
CA ASP A 131 0.57 -4.14 -11.83
C ASP A 131 1.80 -4.26 -10.93
N LEU A 132 2.60 -5.31 -11.14
CA LEU A 132 3.83 -5.64 -10.37
C LEU A 132 5.08 -5.21 -11.16
#